data_AF-A0A947BBP1-F1
#
_entry.id   AF-A0A947BBP1-F1
#
_cell.length_a   1.000
_cell.length_b   1.000
_cell.length_c   1.000
_cell.angle_alpha   90.00
_cell.angle_beta   90.00
_cell.angle_gamma   90.00
#
_symmetry.space_group_name_H-M   'P 1'
#
loop_
_entity.id
_entity.type
_entity.pdbx_description
1 polymer ?
#
loop_
_entity_poly.entity_id
_entity_poly.type
_entity_poly.pdbx_seq_one_letter_code
_entity_poly.pdbx_strand_id
1 'polypeptide(L)'
;MQFKTIKTKKGLNLPVTGAPEQKIYTGQPINSVGILGREYIGLKPSMLVREGDRVALGQPIFSDKAQPGVQYTSPGCGVVGAIHRGEKRALRSVEITLDGNDEETFDTYSHDALSVIGESDIRKNLIASGLWTAFRTRPYSKVP
;
A
#
# COMPACT_ATOMS: atom_id res chain seq x y z
N MET A 1 -6.51 19.20 37.30
CA MET A 1 -5.36 19.99 36.80
C MET A 1 -4.69 19.18 35.69
N GLN A 2 -4.90 19.54 34.43
CA GLN A 2 -4.42 18.76 33.28
C GLN A 2 -3.00 19.21 32.93
N PHE A 3 -1.99 18.37 33.17
CA PHE A 3 -0.61 18.68 32.81
C PHE A 3 -0.44 18.54 31.30
N LYS A 4 -0.24 19.66 30.60
CA LYS A 4 0.07 19.69 29.17
C LYS A 4 1.57 19.42 28.99
N THR A 5 1.94 18.19 28.63
CA THR A 5 3.33 17.83 28.32
C THR A 5 3.77 18.51 27.02
N ILE A 6 4.59 19.56 27.12
CA ILE A 6 5.20 20.23 25.96
C ILE A 6 6.52 19.52 25.63
N LYS A 7 6.57 18.80 24.50
CA LYS A 7 7.81 18.17 24.00
C LYS A 7 8.52 19.15 23.07
N THR A 8 9.60 19.78 23.52
CA THR A 8 10.52 20.55 22.68
C THR A 8 11.56 19.63 22.07
N LYS A 9 11.74 19.70 20.74
CA LYS A 9 12.79 18.97 20.01
C LYS A 9 13.83 19.97 19.51
N LYS A 10 15.11 19.71 19.75
CA LYS A 10 16.22 20.51 19.19
C LYS A 10 16.51 20.05 17.76
N GLY A 11 15.58 20.31 16.85
CA GLY A 11 15.73 20.05 15.41
C GLY A 11 16.02 21.33 14.63
N LEU A 12 16.71 21.21 13.49
CA LEU A 12 16.88 22.30 12.54
C LEU A 12 15.64 22.38 11.64
N ASN A 13 15.05 23.56 11.50
CA ASN A 13 14.06 23.82 10.46
C ASN A 13 14.78 23.99 9.12
N LEU A 14 14.50 23.11 8.16
CA LEU A 14 15.11 23.16 6.83
C LEU A 14 14.55 24.36 6.04
N PRO A 15 15.38 25.32 5.58
CA PRO A 15 14.94 26.50 4.85
C PRO A 15 14.70 26.17 3.38
N VAL A 16 13.62 25.46 3.07
CA VAL A 16 13.24 25.08 1.71
C VAL A 16 12.12 25.99 1.21
N THR A 17 12.30 26.61 0.04
CA THR A 17 11.27 27.40 -0.64
C THR A 17 10.30 26.51 -1.41
N GLY A 18 9.08 27.01 -1.68
CA GLY A 18 8.07 26.26 -2.44
C GLY A 18 7.11 25.44 -1.59
N ALA A 19 6.81 25.89 -0.37
CA ALA A 19 5.78 25.26 0.46
C ALA A 19 4.43 25.29 -0.28
N PRO A 20 3.69 24.17 -0.33
CA PRO A 20 2.41 24.12 -1.01
C PRO A 20 1.35 24.88 -0.20
N GLU A 21 0.39 25.48 -0.90
CA GLU A 21 -0.83 26.00 -0.28
C GLU A 21 -1.56 24.84 0.42
N GLN A 22 -2.01 25.06 1.65
CA GLN A 22 -2.74 24.06 2.44
C GLN A 22 -4.23 23.99 2.03
N LYS A 23 -4.48 23.75 0.74
CA LYS A 23 -5.79 23.56 0.14
C LYS A 23 -5.77 22.35 -0.80
N ILE A 24 -6.89 21.64 -0.86
CA ILE A 24 -7.06 20.46 -1.70
C ILE A 24 -7.72 20.89 -3.00
N TYR A 25 -7.11 20.53 -4.13
CA TYR A 25 -7.63 20.74 -5.47
C TYR A 25 -7.73 19.39 -6.18
N THR A 26 -8.65 19.28 -7.14
CA THR A 26 -8.72 18.10 -8.02
C THR A 26 -7.47 18.06 -8.90
N GLY A 27 -6.76 16.93 -8.86
CA GLY A 27 -5.58 16.68 -9.69
C GLY A 27 -5.90 16.44 -11.16
N GLN A 28 -4.86 16.30 -11.97
CA GLN A 28 -5.00 15.85 -13.36
C GLN A 28 -5.53 14.40 -13.39
N PRO A 29 -6.29 14.02 -14.44
CA PRO A 29 -6.72 12.64 -14.61
C PRO A 29 -5.51 11.70 -14.72
N ILE A 30 -5.59 10.57 -14.04
CA ILE A 30 -4.54 9.55 -14.01
C ILE A 30 -5.01 8.35 -14.83
N ASN A 31 -4.15 7.87 -15.73
CA ASN A 31 -4.47 6.74 -16.62
C ASN A 31 -3.74 5.45 -16.23
N SER A 32 -2.66 5.54 -15.46
CA SER A 32 -1.95 4.37 -14.94
C SER A 32 -1.49 4.58 -13.51
N VAL A 33 -1.43 3.48 -12.78
CA VAL A 33 -0.96 3.41 -11.40
C VAL A 33 0.05 2.28 -11.31
N GLY A 34 0.92 2.33 -10.30
CA GLY A 34 1.88 1.26 -10.11
C GLY A 34 2.34 1.08 -8.69
N ILE A 35 2.72 -0.16 -8.38
CA ILE A 35 3.33 -0.52 -7.10
C ILE A 35 4.82 -0.67 -7.29
N LEU A 36 5.61 -0.04 -6.43
CA LEU A 36 7.06 -0.07 -6.48
C LEU A 36 7.61 -1.18 -5.57
N GLY A 37 8.23 -2.20 -6.15
CA GLY A 37 8.79 -3.32 -5.38
C GLY A 37 9.92 -2.90 -4.43
N ARG A 38 10.61 -1.79 -4.73
CA ARG A 38 11.74 -1.29 -3.92
C ARG A 38 11.33 -0.60 -2.61
N GLU A 39 10.06 -0.25 -2.44
CA GLU A 39 9.57 0.37 -1.21
C GLU A 39 9.48 -0.63 -0.06
N TYR A 40 9.43 -1.93 -0.37
CA TYR A 40 9.30 -3.01 0.59
C TYR A 40 10.66 -3.66 0.88
N ILE A 41 11.20 -3.37 2.07
CA ILE A 41 12.54 -3.80 2.47
C ILE A 41 12.62 -5.33 2.57
N GLY A 42 13.44 -5.94 1.71
CA GLY A 42 13.67 -7.39 1.71
C GLY A 42 12.67 -8.21 0.90
N LEU A 43 11.79 -7.56 0.14
CA LEU A 43 10.77 -8.19 -0.69
C LEU A 43 11.37 -9.24 -1.64
N LYS A 44 10.84 -10.46 -1.59
CA LYS A 44 11.09 -11.53 -2.57
C LYS A 44 9.78 -11.86 -3.28
N PRO A 45 9.45 -11.17 -4.37
CA PRO A 45 8.11 -11.23 -4.94
C PRO A 45 7.84 -12.57 -5.62
N SER A 46 6.68 -13.15 -5.33
CA SER A 46 6.05 -14.20 -6.13
C SER A 46 4.90 -13.58 -6.89
N MET A 47 5.01 -13.49 -8.23
CA MET A 47 3.95 -12.89 -9.04
C MET A 47 2.72 -13.79 -9.06
N LEU A 48 1.54 -13.18 -8.94
CA LEU A 48 0.23 -13.82 -9.10
C LEU A 48 -0.42 -13.46 -10.45
N VAL A 49 0.12 -12.43 -11.13
CA VAL A 49 -0.34 -11.93 -12.42
C VAL A 49 0.81 -11.84 -13.41
N ARG A 50 0.46 -11.73 -14.69
CA ARG A 50 1.37 -11.45 -15.83
C ARG A 50 0.87 -10.22 -16.61
N GLU A 51 1.74 -9.70 -17.47
CA GLU A 51 1.37 -8.63 -18.40
C GLU A 51 0.18 -9.07 -19.28
N GLY A 52 -0.78 -8.17 -19.46
CA GLY A 52 -2.03 -8.41 -20.19
C GLY A 52 -3.18 -8.96 -19.34
N ASP A 53 -2.94 -9.39 -18.09
CA ASP A 53 -4.02 -9.82 -17.21
C ASP A 53 -4.87 -8.62 -16.77
N ARG A 54 -6.20 -8.81 -16.71
CA ARG A 54 -7.14 -7.86 -16.11
C ARG A 54 -7.19 -8.08 -14.59
N VAL A 55 -7.20 -6.99 -13.83
CA VAL A 55 -7.20 -6.98 -12.37
C VAL A 55 -8.26 -6.03 -11.83
N ALA A 56 -8.95 -6.43 -10.76
CA ALA A 56 -9.84 -5.56 -9.99
C ALA A 56 -9.05 -4.74 -8.95
N LEU A 57 -9.63 -3.63 -8.49
CA LEU A 57 -9.11 -2.90 -7.32
C LEU A 57 -9.09 -3.86 -6.12
N GLY A 58 -7.99 -3.91 -5.37
CA GLY A 58 -7.85 -4.80 -4.22
C GLY A 58 -7.49 -6.26 -4.58
N GLN A 59 -7.41 -6.62 -5.87
CA GLN A 59 -7.01 -7.97 -6.28
C GLN A 59 -5.52 -8.24 -6.00
N PRO A 60 -5.13 -9.39 -5.42
CA PRO A 60 -3.73 -9.75 -5.21
C PRO A 60 -2.92 -9.85 -6.53
N ILE A 61 -1.81 -9.11 -6.62
CA ILE A 61 -0.93 -9.10 -7.80
C ILE A 61 0.43 -9.79 -7.56
N PHE A 62 0.94 -9.75 -6.33
CA PHE A 62 2.10 -10.53 -5.91
C PHE A 62 2.10 -10.75 -4.39
N SER A 63 2.90 -11.71 -3.94
CA SER A 63 3.14 -11.98 -2.51
C SER A 63 4.63 -11.96 -2.18
N ASP A 64 4.98 -11.86 -0.89
CA ASP A 64 6.37 -11.94 -0.44
C ASP A 64 6.73 -13.37 0.02
N LYS A 65 7.68 -14.01 -0.66
CA LYS A 65 8.22 -15.32 -0.25
C LYS A 65 8.99 -15.26 1.07
N ALA A 66 9.54 -14.09 1.43
CA ALA A 66 10.21 -13.90 2.70
C ALA A 66 9.23 -13.71 3.87
N GLN A 67 7.98 -13.33 3.59
CA GLN A 67 6.92 -13.12 4.57
C GLN A 67 5.63 -13.81 4.12
N PRO A 68 5.53 -15.14 4.33
CA PRO A 68 4.36 -15.91 3.93
C PRO A 68 3.06 -15.31 4.50
N GLY A 69 2.06 -15.17 3.66
CA GLY A 69 0.74 -14.62 4.03
C GLY A 69 0.55 -13.15 3.67
N VAL A 70 1.62 -12.36 3.52
CA VAL A 70 1.50 -10.95 3.09
C VAL A 70 1.18 -10.88 1.59
N GLN A 71 0.09 -10.19 1.26
CA GLN A 71 -0.37 -9.96 -0.10
C GLN A 71 -0.21 -8.50 -0.49
N TYR A 72 0.12 -8.26 -1.76
CA TYR A 72 0.18 -6.94 -2.36
C TYR A 72 -0.88 -6.90 -3.45
N THR A 73 -1.81 -5.96 -3.29
CA THR A 73 -3.04 -5.87 -4.07
C THR A 73 -3.00 -4.72 -5.06
N SER A 74 -3.78 -4.82 -6.13
CA SER A 74 -3.87 -3.79 -7.15
C SER A 74 -4.45 -2.48 -6.57
N PRO A 75 -3.80 -1.32 -6.78
CA PRO A 75 -4.34 -0.02 -6.39
C PRO A 75 -5.40 0.52 -7.36
N GLY A 76 -5.75 -0.21 -8.42
CA GLY A 76 -6.78 0.21 -9.38
C GLY A 76 -7.34 -0.95 -10.21
N CYS A 77 -8.55 -0.76 -10.76
CA CYS A 77 -9.12 -1.68 -11.73
C CYS A 77 -8.53 -1.42 -13.12
N GLY A 78 -8.14 -2.47 -13.84
CA GLY A 78 -7.63 -2.31 -15.19
C GLY A 78 -6.79 -3.48 -15.68
N VAL A 79 -5.80 -3.19 -16.51
CA VAL A 79 -4.93 -4.20 -17.14
C VAL A 79 -3.49 -4.01 -16.70
N VAL A 80 -2.80 -5.12 -16.36
CA VAL A 80 -1.37 -5.12 -16.08
C VAL A 80 -0.62 -4.75 -17.36
N GLY A 81 -0.17 -3.50 -17.45
CA GLY A 81 0.52 -2.97 -18.63
C GLY A 81 1.95 -3.47 -18.72
N ALA A 82 2.69 -3.44 -17.61
CA ALA A 82 4.09 -3.85 -17.58
C ALA A 82 4.53 -4.34 -16.18
N ILE A 83 5.43 -5.32 -16.16
CA ILE A 83 6.12 -5.79 -14.95
C ILE A 83 7.61 -5.51 -15.11
N HIS A 84 8.05 -4.35 -14.62
CA HIS A 84 9.43 -3.92 -14.76
C HIS A 84 10.35 -4.66 -13.79
N ARG A 85 11.39 -5.28 -14.35
CA ARG A 85 12.44 -5.95 -13.59
C ARG A 85 13.78 -5.25 -13.77
N GLY A 86 14.57 -5.25 -12.70
CA GLY A 86 15.94 -4.75 -12.69
C GLY A 86 16.97 -5.87 -12.68
N GLU A 87 18.17 -5.51 -12.26
CA GLU A 87 19.28 -6.45 -12.08
C GLU A 87 18.88 -7.63 -11.18
N LYS A 88 19.39 -8.83 -11.49
CA LYS A 88 19.04 -10.09 -10.80
C LYS A 88 17.52 -10.34 -10.72
N ARG A 89 16.76 -9.85 -11.70
CA ARG A 89 15.29 -9.94 -11.81
C ARG A 89 14.52 -9.31 -10.64
N ALA A 90 15.14 -8.37 -9.91
CA ALA A 90 14.48 -7.63 -8.84
C ALA A 90 13.25 -6.87 -9.37
N LEU A 91 12.10 -6.96 -8.70
CA LEU A 91 10.91 -6.23 -9.10
C LEU A 91 11.13 -4.73 -8.87
N ARG A 92 11.00 -3.93 -9.94
CA ARG A 92 11.02 -2.47 -9.88
C ARG A 92 9.61 -1.95 -9.67
N SER A 93 8.71 -2.31 -10.58
CA SER A 93 7.32 -1.89 -10.51
C SER A 93 6.40 -2.86 -11.25
N VAL A 94 5.14 -2.85 -10.83
CA VAL A 94 4.01 -3.37 -11.61
C VAL A 94 3.17 -2.18 -11.99
N GLU A 95 2.98 -1.94 -13.29
CA GLU A 95 2.15 -0.87 -13.83
C GLU A 95 0.81 -1.42 -14.30
N ILE A 96 -0.26 -0.69 -13.97
CA ILE A 96 -1.64 -1.04 -14.27
C ILE A 96 -2.25 0.14 -14.99
N THR A 97 -2.68 -0.08 -16.23
CA THR A 97 -3.47 0.89 -16.97
C THR A 97 -4.90 0.82 -16.48
N LEU A 98 -5.44 1.93 -15.99
CA LEU A 98 -6.77 2.00 -15.39
C LEU A 98 -7.84 1.84 -16.46
N ASP A 99 -8.74 0.88 -16.26
CA ASP A 99 -9.86 0.60 -17.16
C ASP A 99 -10.95 -0.19 -16.43
N GLY A 100 -12.07 0.47 -16.15
CA GLY A 100 -13.18 -0.10 -15.37
C GLY A 100 -13.14 0.29 -13.90
N ASN A 101 -14.11 -0.22 -13.14
CA ASN A 101 -14.34 0.11 -11.74
C ASN A 101 -14.58 -1.14 -10.86
N ASP A 102 -14.20 -2.32 -11.34
CA ASP A 102 -14.38 -3.56 -10.57
C ASP A 102 -13.48 -3.55 -9.34
N GLU A 103 -14.02 -3.98 -8.21
CA GLU A 103 -13.34 -4.02 -6.93
C GLU A 103 -13.59 -5.34 -6.19
N GLU A 104 -12.56 -5.83 -5.50
CA GLU A 104 -12.70 -6.85 -4.50
C GLU A 104 -13.34 -6.24 -3.25
N THR A 105 -14.41 -6.87 -2.78
CA THR A 105 -15.09 -6.46 -1.55
C THR A 105 -14.62 -7.28 -0.37
N PHE A 106 -14.55 -6.65 0.81
CA PHE A 106 -14.13 -7.30 2.03
C PHE A 106 -15.15 -7.11 3.16
N ASP A 107 -14.92 -7.79 4.28
CA ASP A 107 -15.78 -7.69 5.45
C ASP A 107 -15.88 -6.24 5.92
N THR A 108 -17.11 -5.74 6.04
CA THR A 108 -17.43 -4.38 6.46
C THR A 108 -18.05 -4.41 7.85
N TYR A 109 -17.63 -3.49 8.71
CA TYR A 109 -18.07 -3.41 10.10
C TYR A 109 -18.68 -2.05 10.39
N SER A 110 -19.73 -2.02 11.22
CA SER A 110 -20.26 -0.77 11.78
C SER A 110 -19.27 -0.15 12.76
N HIS A 111 -19.41 1.14 13.03
CA HIS A 111 -18.53 1.87 13.96
C HIS A 111 -18.45 1.19 15.35
N ASP A 112 -19.59 0.79 15.90
CA ASP A 112 -19.66 0.15 17.22
C ASP A 112 -18.97 -1.21 17.25
N ALA A 113 -19.04 -1.96 16.14
CA ALA A 113 -18.40 -3.27 16.02
C ALA A 113 -16.86 -3.18 16.01
N LEU A 114 -16.28 -2.06 15.58
CA LEU A 114 -14.81 -1.89 15.50
C LEU A 114 -14.10 -2.05 16.85
N SER A 115 -14.80 -1.80 17.96
CA SER A 115 -14.25 -1.97 19.31
C SER A 115 -14.30 -3.41 19.83
N VAL A 116 -15.06 -4.29 19.16
CA VAL A 116 -15.38 -5.64 19.63
C VAL A 116 -14.82 -6.74 18.72
N ILE A 117 -14.55 -6.43 17.44
CA ILE A 117 -13.97 -7.38 16.48
C ILE A 117 -12.65 -7.97 16.99
N GLY A 118 -12.48 -9.27 16.75
CA GLY A 118 -11.28 -10.00 17.17
C GLY A 118 -10.04 -9.58 16.37
N GLU A 119 -8.88 -9.60 17.02
CA GLU A 119 -7.59 -9.26 16.36
C GLU A 119 -7.33 -10.12 15.12
N SER A 120 -7.70 -11.40 15.16
CA SER A 120 -7.53 -12.33 14.03
C SER A 120 -8.31 -11.88 12.80
N ASP A 121 -9.54 -11.40 12.98
CA ASP A 121 -10.43 -11.01 11.89
C ASP A 121 -9.97 -9.69 11.29
N ILE A 122 -9.58 -8.73 12.14
CA ILE A 122 -8.93 -7.48 11.70
C ILE A 122 -7.71 -7.79 10.84
N ARG A 123 -6.81 -8.63 11.36
CA ARG A 123 -5.57 -8.98 10.67
C ARG A 123 -5.85 -9.68 9.34
N LYS A 124 -6.76 -10.64 9.32
CA LYS A 124 -7.15 -11.37 8.11
C LYS A 124 -7.69 -10.40 7.05
N ASN A 125 -8.58 -9.48 7.43
CA ASN A 125 -9.18 -8.52 6.52
C ASN A 125 -8.14 -7.52 5.96
N LEU A 126 -7.25 -7.02 6.81
CA LEU A 126 -6.14 -6.13 6.38
C LEU A 126 -5.13 -6.83 5.47
N ILE A 127 -4.85 -8.11 5.71
CA ILE A 127 -3.97 -8.90 4.84
C ILE A 127 -4.63 -9.16 3.49
N ALA A 128 -5.90 -9.57 3.48
CA ALA A 128 -6.65 -9.87 2.26
C ALA A 128 -6.77 -8.64 1.35
N SER A 129 -7.03 -7.46 1.94
CA SER A 129 -7.09 -6.19 1.20
C SER A 129 -5.73 -5.63 0.79
N GLY A 130 -4.63 -6.17 1.32
CA GLY A 130 -3.27 -5.65 1.12
C GLY A 130 -2.92 -4.43 1.99
N LEU A 131 -3.86 -3.89 2.78
CA LEU A 131 -3.64 -2.75 3.67
C LEU A 131 -2.70 -3.06 4.84
N TRP A 132 -2.43 -4.34 5.15
CA TRP A 132 -1.41 -4.73 6.13
C TRP A 132 -0.03 -4.12 5.83
N THR A 133 0.27 -3.87 4.56
CA THR A 133 1.54 -3.28 4.10
C THR A 133 1.72 -1.81 4.52
N ALA A 134 0.66 -1.14 5.00
CA ALA A 134 0.76 0.20 5.58
C ALA A 134 1.52 0.20 6.91
N PHE A 135 1.51 -0.92 7.65
CA PHE A 135 2.28 -1.06 8.88
C PHE A 135 3.75 -1.30 8.57
N ARG A 136 4.62 -0.67 9.37
CA ARG A 136 6.07 -0.87 9.30
C ARG A 136 6.66 -0.98 10.68
N THR A 137 7.34 -2.08 10.94
CA THR A 137 8.06 -2.33 12.18
C THR A 137 9.12 -1.26 12.45
N ARG A 138 9.47 -1.07 13.72
CA ARG A 138 10.67 -0.33 14.12
C ARG A 138 11.56 -1.31 14.89
N PRO A 139 12.88 -1.33 14.65
CA PRO A 139 13.66 -0.38 13.83
C PRO A 139 13.69 -0.69 12.33
N TYR A 140 13.35 -1.91 11.91
CA TYR A 140 13.69 -2.42 10.57
C TYR A 140 12.85 -1.90 9.41
N SER A 141 11.72 -1.24 9.68
CA SER A 141 10.80 -0.69 8.67
C SER A 141 10.28 -1.72 7.65
N LYS A 142 10.22 -2.98 8.06
CA LYS A 142 9.59 -4.07 7.30
C LYS A 142 8.11 -4.16 7.61
N VAL A 143 7.33 -4.69 6.67
CA VAL A 143 5.96 -5.12 6.96
C VAL A 143 6.00 -6.13 8.12
N PRO A 144 5.14 -6.01 9.15
CA PRO A 144 5.17 -6.88 10.33
C PRO A 144 4.87 -8.35 10.01
#